data_AF-A0A3B9R283-F1
#
_entry.id   AF-A0A3B9R283-F1
#
_cell.length_a   1.000
_cell.length_b   1.000
_cell.length_c   1.000
_cell.angle_alpha   90.00
_cell.angle_beta   90.00
_cell.angle_gamma   90.00
#
_symmetry.space_group_name_H-M   'P 1'
#
loop_
_entity.id
_entity.type
_entity.pdbx_description
1 polymer ?
#
loop_
_entity_poly.entity_id
_entity_poly.type
_entity_poly.pdbx_seq_one_letter_code
_entity_poly.pdbx_strand_id
1 'polypeptide(L)'
;MTAWIRMIEDQDADPELLEILKLARTPHGTVDNVMRVHSLRPNTMKGHVILYRAALHDDANTLPMWLQEVIGSYVSLLNDCDYSYANHWANAKHLMGDDAKADAAEAALKERKPEDAFEGKTLALLRYAQKLTLTPGEMARDDVTALTEAGVDDGEILEANQIIGYFNYVNRCLNGLGVTTEGDIVGYYSSSESA
;
A
#
# COMPACT_ATOMS: atom_id res chain seq x y z
N MET A 1 -10.52 -13.35 -10.52
CA MET A 1 -9.65 -12.53 -11.39
C MET A 1 -10.49 -11.52 -12.13
N THR A 2 -10.27 -10.23 -11.86
CA THR A 2 -11.03 -9.15 -12.53
C THR A 2 -10.11 -7.99 -12.90
N ALA A 3 -10.08 -7.68 -14.19
CA ALA A 3 -9.43 -6.51 -14.79
C ALA A 3 -10.07 -6.27 -16.17
N TRP A 4 -9.90 -5.08 -16.74
CA TRP A 4 -10.35 -4.73 -18.10
C TRP A 4 -9.46 -5.29 -19.21
N ILE A 5 -8.31 -5.87 -18.84
CA ILE A 5 -7.37 -6.50 -19.75
C ILE A 5 -7.22 -7.98 -19.44
N ARG A 6 -6.74 -8.74 -20.43
CA ARG A 6 -6.42 -10.15 -20.26
C ARG A 6 -5.30 -10.32 -19.23
N MET A 7 -5.53 -11.22 -18.28
CA MET A 7 -4.51 -11.74 -17.37
C MET A 7 -4.20 -13.19 -17.72
N ILE A 8 -2.93 -13.61 -17.64
CA ILE A 8 -2.49 -14.96 -17.95
C ILE A 8 -2.52 -15.81 -16.67
N GLU A 9 -3.15 -16.97 -16.78
CA GLU A 9 -3.21 -17.99 -15.73
C GLU A 9 -1.94 -18.84 -15.70
N ASP A 10 -1.68 -19.49 -14.57
CA ASP A 10 -0.46 -20.30 -14.38
C ASP A 10 -0.31 -21.40 -15.43
N GLN A 11 -1.42 -22.02 -15.84
CA GLN A 11 -1.46 -23.09 -16.84
C GLN A 11 -1.14 -22.61 -18.26
N ASP A 12 -1.30 -21.31 -18.53
CA ASP A 12 -1.09 -20.67 -19.83
C ASP A 12 0.21 -19.83 -19.85
N ALA A 13 0.95 -19.82 -18.74
CA ALA A 13 2.18 -19.05 -18.60
C ALA A 13 3.36 -19.75 -19.30
N ASP A 14 4.18 -18.97 -20.00
CA ASP A 14 5.48 -19.42 -20.46
C ASP A 14 6.46 -19.59 -19.27
N PRO A 15 7.63 -20.21 -19.47
CA PRO A 15 8.58 -20.43 -18.38
C PRO A 15 9.05 -19.16 -17.68
N GLU A 16 9.14 -18.02 -18.38
CA GLU A 16 9.58 -16.76 -17.77
C GLU A 16 8.50 -16.21 -16.83
N LEU A 17 7.26 -16.11 -17.32
CA LEU A 17 6.13 -15.64 -16.53
C LEU A 17 5.90 -16.56 -15.33
N LEU A 18 6.01 -17.88 -15.49
CA LEU A 18 5.80 -18.83 -14.40
C LEU A 18 6.78 -18.62 -13.24
N GLU A 19 8.05 -18.30 -13.53
CA GLU A 19 9.03 -17.97 -12.48
C GLU A 19 8.68 -16.66 -11.76
N ILE A 20 8.18 -15.65 -12.46
CA ILE A 20 7.77 -14.40 -11.81
C ILE A 20 6.47 -14.58 -11.02
N LEU A 21 5.52 -15.37 -11.51
CA LEU A 21 4.32 -15.74 -10.76
C LEU A 21 4.67 -16.45 -9.45
N LYS A 22 5.65 -17.38 -9.47
CA LYS A 22 6.18 -18.02 -8.24
C LYS A 22 6.76 -16.99 -7.28
N LEU A 23 7.56 -16.05 -7.77
CA LEU A 23 8.14 -14.98 -6.95
C LEU A 23 7.07 -14.09 -6.32
N ALA A 24 5.98 -13.84 -7.04
CA ALA A 24 4.87 -12.96 -6.64
C ALA A 24 3.83 -13.63 -5.71
N ARG A 25 3.95 -14.94 -5.44
CA ARG A 25 2.96 -15.63 -4.61
C ARG A 25 2.89 -15.06 -3.20
N THR A 26 1.65 -14.99 -2.70
CA THR A 26 1.36 -14.72 -1.29
C THR A 26 1.76 -15.92 -0.42
N PRO A 27 1.84 -15.74 0.90
CA PRO A 27 2.00 -16.87 1.84
C PRO A 27 0.90 -17.94 1.71
N HIS A 28 -0.26 -17.58 1.16
CA HIS A 28 -1.39 -18.49 0.93
C HIS A 28 -1.27 -19.27 -0.39
N GLY A 29 -0.19 -19.05 -1.15
CA GLY A 29 0.07 -19.73 -2.41
C GLY A 29 -0.68 -19.15 -3.61
N THR A 30 -1.49 -18.10 -3.42
CA THR A 30 -2.19 -17.38 -4.50
C THR A 30 -1.28 -16.33 -5.13
N VAL A 31 -1.65 -15.85 -6.32
CA VAL A 31 -1.09 -14.61 -6.89
C VAL A 31 -2.25 -13.64 -7.01
N ASP A 32 -2.23 -12.61 -6.18
CA ASP A 32 -3.30 -11.62 -6.12
C ASP A 32 -3.39 -10.82 -7.41
N ASN A 33 -4.58 -10.30 -7.71
CA ASN A 33 -4.86 -9.60 -8.95
C ASN A 33 -3.91 -8.39 -9.18
N VAL A 34 -3.47 -7.72 -8.11
CA VAL A 34 -2.47 -6.62 -8.18
C VAL A 34 -1.16 -7.03 -8.82
N MET A 35 -0.70 -8.26 -8.60
CA MET A 35 0.49 -8.78 -9.27
C MET A 35 0.12 -9.34 -10.63
N ARG A 36 -0.96 -10.13 -10.70
CA ARG A 36 -1.34 -10.86 -11.92
C ARG A 36 -1.72 -9.95 -13.08
N VAL A 37 -2.19 -8.73 -12.83
CA VAL A 37 -2.49 -7.74 -13.89
C VAL A 37 -1.26 -7.41 -14.76
N HIS A 38 -0.05 -7.59 -14.22
CA HIS A 38 1.20 -7.43 -14.96
C HIS A 38 1.58 -8.63 -15.84
N SER A 39 0.80 -9.70 -15.88
CA SER A 39 1.16 -10.98 -16.53
C SER A 39 1.48 -10.87 -18.03
N LEU A 40 1.01 -9.84 -18.72
CA LEU A 40 1.40 -9.56 -20.11
C LEU A 40 2.83 -8.99 -20.26
N ARG A 41 3.46 -8.56 -19.16
CA ARG A 41 4.80 -7.97 -19.08
C ARG A 41 5.51 -8.43 -17.79
N PRO A 42 6.08 -9.65 -17.75
CA PRO A 42 6.68 -10.25 -16.56
C PRO A 42 7.77 -9.39 -15.90
N ASN A 43 8.52 -8.62 -16.69
CA ASN A 43 9.54 -7.70 -16.18
C ASN A 43 8.95 -6.60 -15.27
N THR A 44 7.75 -6.08 -15.59
CA THR A 44 7.07 -5.09 -14.73
C THR A 44 6.50 -5.70 -13.47
N MET A 45 6.00 -6.95 -13.54
CA MET A 45 5.58 -7.71 -12.36
C MET A 45 6.76 -7.93 -11.40
N LYS A 46 7.92 -8.33 -11.92
CA LYS A 46 9.13 -8.51 -11.13
C LYS A 46 9.53 -7.21 -10.44
N GLY A 47 9.56 -6.09 -11.17
CA GLY A 47 9.87 -4.78 -10.61
C GLY A 47 8.89 -4.37 -9.50
N HIS A 48 7.60 -4.62 -9.70
CA HIS A 48 6.56 -4.38 -8.71
C HIS A 48 6.81 -5.19 -7.44
N VAL A 49 7.00 -6.51 -7.53
CA VAL A 49 7.24 -7.37 -6.35
C VAL A 49 8.46 -6.92 -5.54
N ILE A 50 9.55 -6.54 -6.22
CA ILE A 50 10.77 -6.08 -5.55
C ILE A 50 10.53 -4.74 -4.83
N LEU A 51 9.92 -3.77 -5.51
CA LEU A 51 9.65 -2.46 -4.91
C LEU A 51 8.64 -2.56 -3.76
N TYR A 52 7.59 -3.38 -3.91
CA TYR A 52 6.60 -3.66 -2.88
C TYR A 52 7.24 -4.18 -1.59
N ARG A 53 8.11 -5.20 -1.71
CA ARG A 53 8.79 -5.78 -0.55
C ARG A 53 9.75 -4.79 0.09
N ALA A 54 10.50 -4.03 -0.71
CA ALA A 54 11.38 -2.98 -0.19
C ALA A 54 10.58 -1.91 0.59
N ALA A 55 9.42 -1.50 0.08
CA ALA A 55 8.64 -0.42 0.68
C ALA A 55 7.87 -0.83 1.95
N LEU A 56 7.47 -2.11 2.09
CA LEU A 56 6.57 -2.54 3.18
C LEU A 56 7.06 -3.72 4.03
N HIS A 57 8.02 -4.52 3.54
CA HIS A 57 8.40 -5.80 4.14
C HIS A 57 9.91 -5.99 4.29
N ASP A 58 10.69 -4.92 4.21
CA ASP A 58 12.13 -4.96 4.39
C ASP A 58 12.47 -4.76 5.87
N ASP A 59 13.33 -5.63 6.42
CA ASP A 59 13.78 -5.57 7.82
C ASP A 59 14.59 -4.29 8.12
N ALA A 60 15.07 -3.59 7.08
CA ALA A 60 15.74 -2.30 7.22
C ALA A 60 14.76 -1.13 7.47
N ASN A 61 13.45 -1.31 7.24
CA ASN A 61 12.46 -0.27 7.50
C ASN A 61 12.30 -0.04 9.01
N THR A 62 12.16 1.22 9.39
CA THR A 62 12.12 1.67 10.79
C THR A 62 10.74 2.18 11.20
N LEU A 63 9.92 2.65 10.25
CA LEU A 63 8.52 2.97 10.53
C LEU A 63 7.78 1.70 11.01
N PRO A 64 6.97 1.79 12.08
CA PRO A 64 6.18 0.65 12.52
C PRO A 64 5.28 0.10 11.40
N MET A 65 5.18 -1.22 11.26
CA MET A 65 4.39 -1.85 10.18
C MET A 65 2.94 -1.33 10.11
N TRP A 66 2.29 -1.13 11.27
CA TRP A 66 0.94 -0.56 11.31
C TRP A 66 0.88 0.82 10.65
N LEU A 67 1.91 1.65 10.83
CA LEU A 67 1.97 3.00 10.27
C LEU A 67 2.26 2.97 8.77
N GLN A 68 3.11 2.04 8.31
CA GLN A 68 3.33 1.83 6.88
C GLN A 68 2.01 1.49 6.16
N GLU A 69 1.21 0.58 6.76
CA GLU A 69 -0.11 0.20 6.24
C GLU A 69 -1.14 1.33 6.32
N VAL A 70 -1.13 2.13 7.40
CA VAL A 70 -2.00 3.33 7.51
C VAL A 70 -1.66 4.37 6.44
N ILE A 71 -0.37 4.65 6.18
CA ILE A 71 0.06 5.58 5.13
C ILE A 71 -0.40 5.07 3.76
N GLY A 72 -0.15 3.80 3.45
CA GLY A 72 -0.58 3.17 2.19
C GLY A 72 -2.09 3.19 1.98
N SER A 73 -2.84 2.89 3.05
CA SER A 73 -4.30 2.95 3.06
C SER A 73 -4.81 4.37 2.83
N TYR A 74 -4.17 5.37 3.44
CA TYR A 74 -4.59 6.76 3.29
C TYR A 74 -4.32 7.29 1.87
N VAL A 75 -3.17 6.98 1.29
CA VAL A 75 -2.88 7.29 -0.13
C VAL A 75 -3.93 6.64 -1.04
N SER A 76 -4.31 5.39 -0.75
CA SER A 76 -5.32 4.66 -1.52
C SER A 76 -6.72 5.27 -1.39
N LEU A 77 -7.11 5.73 -0.19
CA LEU A 77 -8.35 6.50 0.03
C LEU A 77 -8.34 7.81 -0.79
N LEU A 78 -7.22 8.53 -0.79
CA LEU A 78 -7.10 9.81 -1.50
C LEU A 78 -7.16 9.66 -3.03
N ASN A 79 -6.72 8.51 -3.53
CA ASN A 79 -6.75 8.14 -4.95
C ASN A 79 -8.04 7.40 -5.37
N ASP A 80 -9.01 7.23 -4.46
CA ASP A 80 -10.22 6.42 -4.68
C ASP A 80 -9.89 5.03 -5.24
N CYS A 81 -8.92 4.33 -4.61
CA CYS A 81 -8.49 3.00 -5.02
C CYS A 81 -8.98 1.92 -4.04
N ASP A 82 -10.17 1.40 -4.29
CA ASP A 82 -10.85 0.42 -3.44
C ASP A 82 -10.03 -0.86 -3.21
N TYR A 83 -9.33 -1.34 -4.24
CA TYR A 83 -8.52 -2.56 -4.15
C TYR A 83 -7.42 -2.45 -3.12
N SER A 84 -6.57 -1.42 -3.24
CA SER A 84 -5.47 -1.19 -2.31
C SER A 84 -6.02 -0.83 -0.94
N TYR A 85 -7.04 0.02 -0.88
CA TYR A 85 -7.66 0.39 0.38
C TYR A 85 -8.15 -0.83 1.16
N ALA A 86 -8.92 -1.71 0.54
CA ALA A 86 -9.48 -2.89 1.21
C ALA A 86 -8.38 -3.80 1.80
N ASN A 87 -7.34 -4.09 1.02
CA ASN A 87 -6.25 -4.97 1.46
C ASN A 87 -5.40 -4.35 2.57
N HIS A 88 -4.97 -3.11 2.39
CA HIS A 88 -4.03 -2.46 3.29
C HIS A 88 -4.72 -1.96 4.56
N TRP A 89 -6.00 -1.56 4.50
CA TRP A 89 -6.73 -1.19 5.70
C TRP A 89 -7.03 -2.40 6.59
N ALA A 90 -7.32 -3.56 5.99
CA ALA A 90 -7.46 -4.82 6.75
C ALA A 90 -6.17 -5.13 7.52
N ASN A 91 -5.00 -4.93 6.91
CA ASN A 91 -3.71 -5.10 7.58
C ASN A 91 -3.47 -4.05 8.65
N ALA A 92 -3.73 -2.78 8.35
CA ALA A 92 -3.59 -1.67 9.31
C ALA A 92 -4.42 -1.93 10.56
N LYS A 93 -5.70 -2.29 10.40
CA LYS A 93 -6.61 -2.61 11.50
C LYS A 93 -6.08 -3.78 12.34
N HIS A 94 -5.66 -4.87 11.69
CA HIS A 94 -5.06 -6.01 12.38
C HIS A 94 -3.82 -5.62 13.20
N LEU A 95 -2.88 -4.89 12.57
CA LEU A 95 -1.61 -4.50 13.19
C LEU A 95 -1.76 -3.44 14.29
N MET A 96 -2.81 -2.62 14.23
CA MET A 96 -3.15 -1.67 15.30
C MET A 96 -3.59 -2.39 16.58
N GLY A 97 -4.16 -3.59 16.47
CA GLY A 97 -4.53 -4.44 17.61
C GLY A 97 -5.61 -3.84 18.53
N ASP A 98 -6.29 -2.78 18.10
CA ASP A 98 -7.33 -2.06 18.82
C ASP A 98 -8.40 -1.61 17.82
N ASP A 99 -9.49 -2.39 17.74
CA ASP A 99 -10.57 -2.17 16.77
C ASP A 99 -11.23 -0.80 16.93
N ALA A 100 -11.42 -0.33 18.17
CA ALA A 100 -12.08 0.96 18.41
C ALA A 100 -11.19 2.11 17.93
N LYS A 101 -9.88 2.02 18.17
CA LYS A 101 -8.91 3.00 17.68
C LYS A 101 -8.76 2.94 16.15
N ALA A 102 -8.77 1.73 15.58
CA ALA A 102 -8.73 1.55 14.14
C ALA A 102 -9.98 2.16 13.47
N ASP A 103 -11.18 1.87 13.97
CA ASP A 103 -12.42 2.41 13.41
C ASP A 103 -12.47 3.95 13.48
N ALA A 104 -11.99 4.53 14.59
CA ALA A 104 -11.87 5.99 14.72
C ALA A 104 -10.86 6.59 13.73
N ALA A 105 -9.70 5.94 13.55
CA ALA A 105 -8.72 6.32 12.55
C ALA A 105 -9.28 6.22 11.12
N GLU A 106 -10.02 5.16 10.80
CA GLU A 106 -10.66 4.98 9.49
C GLU A 106 -11.58 6.16 9.17
N ALA A 107 -12.44 6.52 10.13
CA ALA A 107 -13.39 7.62 10.01
C ALA A 107 -12.67 8.95 9.78
N ALA A 108 -11.64 9.24 10.59
CA ALA A 108 -10.82 10.44 10.47
C ALA A 108 -10.14 10.56 9.09
N LEU A 109 -9.59 9.46 8.57
CA LEU A 109 -8.94 9.44 7.26
C LEU A 109 -9.93 9.60 6.11
N LYS A 110 -11.11 8.95 6.17
CA LYS A 110 -12.19 9.13 5.17
C LYS A 110 -12.69 10.57 5.10
N GLU A 111 -12.76 11.26 6.23
CA GLU A 111 -13.10 12.69 6.29
C GLU A 111 -11.93 13.63 5.95
N ARG A 112 -10.73 13.09 5.70
CA ARG A 112 -9.48 13.84 5.50
C ARG A 112 -9.14 14.76 6.68
N LYS A 113 -9.39 14.29 7.89
CA LYS A 113 -9.06 14.95 9.16
C LYS A 113 -8.19 14.03 10.02
N PRO A 114 -6.98 13.66 9.58
CA PRO A 114 -6.11 12.76 10.34
C PRO A 114 -5.83 13.25 11.77
N GLU A 115 -5.90 14.56 12.04
CA GLU A 115 -5.78 15.14 13.39
C GLU A 115 -6.84 14.67 14.40
N ASP A 116 -7.98 14.15 13.95
CA ASP A 116 -9.03 13.67 14.86
C ASP A 116 -8.67 12.32 15.51
N ALA A 117 -7.67 11.61 14.97
CA ALA A 117 -7.24 10.30 15.45
C ALA A 117 -5.72 10.17 15.69
N PHE A 118 -4.92 11.09 15.15
CA PHE A 118 -3.46 11.01 15.18
C PHE A 118 -2.83 12.34 15.61
N GLU A 119 -1.64 12.25 16.21
CA GLU A 119 -0.85 13.39 16.66
C GLU A 119 0.66 13.17 16.36
N GLY A 120 1.48 14.19 16.65
CA GLY A 120 2.94 14.10 16.56
C GLY A 120 3.47 13.66 15.18
N LYS A 121 4.47 12.77 15.18
CA LYS A 121 5.09 12.22 13.96
C LYS A 121 4.07 11.64 12.99
N THR A 122 3.12 10.85 13.50
CA THR A 122 2.11 10.17 12.68
C THR A 122 1.23 11.16 11.94
N LEU A 123 0.72 12.19 12.64
CA LEU A 123 -0.07 13.23 12.00
C LEU A 123 0.72 14.00 10.93
N ALA A 124 1.98 14.32 11.21
CA ALA A 124 2.85 15.02 10.28
C ALA A 124 3.06 14.19 8.99
N LEU A 125 3.34 12.89 9.12
CA LEU A 125 3.48 11.96 8.01
C LEU A 125 2.19 11.82 7.19
N LEU A 126 1.02 11.77 7.82
CA LEU A 126 -0.26 11.67 7.11
C LEU A 126 -0.60 12.96 6.34
N ARG A 127 -0.30 14.14 6.90
CA ARG A 127 -0.44 15.40 6.18
C ARG A 127 0.51 15.50 4.98
N TYR A 128 1.75 15.04 5.16
CA TYR A 128 2.71 14.93 4.08
C TYR A 128 2.23 13.95 2.98
N ALA A 129 1.70 12.78 3.36
CA ALA A 129 1.11 11.81 2.43
C ALA A 129 -0.05 12.41 1.64
N GLN A 130 -0.92 13.17 2.30
CA GLN A 130 -2.03 13.85 1.63
C GLN A 130 -1.55 14.86 0.60
N LYS A 131 -0.63 15.76 0.97
CA LYS A 131 -0.11 16.78 0.05
C LYS A 131 0.64 16.15 -1.12
N LEU A 132 1.55 15.21 -0.85
CA LEU A 132 2.34 14.55 -1.89
C LEU A 132 1.47 13.75 -2.87
N THR A 133 0.35 13.20 -2.41
CA THR A 133 -0.59 12.47 -3.27
C THR A 133 -1.43 13.41 -4.13
N LEU A 134 -2.01 14.46 -3.54
CA LEU A 134 -2.97 15.33 -4.23
C LEU A 134 -2.31 16.43 -5.05
N THR A 135 -1.23 17.03 -4.55
CA THR A 135 -0.54 18.17 -5.18
C THR A 135 0.99 18.01 -5.15
N PRO A 136 1.55 16.93 -5.73
CA PRO A 136 3.00 16.67 -5.71
C PRO A 136 3.86 17.80 -6.29
N GLY A 137 3.33 18.59 -7.24
CA GLY A 137 4.02 19.75 -7.82
C GLY A 137 4.11 20.97 -6.90
N GLU A 138 3.36 20.98 -5.79
CA GLU A 138 3.33 22.07 -4.80
C GLU A 138 4.18 21.75 -3.55
N MET A 139 4.88 20.61 -3.57
CA MET A 139 5.81 20.27 -2.50
C MET A 139 6.93 21.31 -2.42
N ALA A 140 7.23 21.72 -1.20
CA ALA A 140 8.26 22.70 -0.88
C ALA A 140 9.14 22.18 0.26
N ARG A 141 10.29 22.83 0.45
CA ARG A 141 11.22 22.48 1.53
C ARG A 141 10.53 22.49 2.90
N ASP A 142 9.62 23.43 3.12
CA ASP A 142 8.92 23.60 4.39
C ASP A 142 8.06 22.39 4.76
N ASP A 143 7.58 21.59 3.79
CA ASP A 143 6.85 20.35 4.08
C ASP A 143 7.75 19.30 4.75
N VAL A 144 9.02 19.22 4.32
CA VAL A 144 10.02 18.34 4.93
C VAL A 144 10.48 18.92 6.27
N THR A 145 10.65 20.25 6.35
CA THR A 145 10.97 20.90 7.63
C THR A 145 9.91 20.62 8.69
N ALA A 146 8.62 20.68 8.34
CA ALA A 146 7.54 20.35 9.26
C ALA A 146 7.60 18.90 9.79
N LEU A 147 8.04 17.94 8.96
CA LEU A 147 8.30 16.56 9.40
C LEU A 147 9.43 16.50 10.43
N THR A 148 10.56 17.16 10.13
CA THR A 148 11.71 17.19 11.03
C THR A 148 11.40 17.89 12.36
N GLU A 149 10.61 18.96 12.35
CA GLU A 149 10.15 19.67 13.55
C GLU A 149 9.19 18.82 14.40
N ALA A 150 8.42 17.92 13.77
CA ALA A 150 7.63 16.90 14.46
C ALA A 150 8.47 15.73 14.98
N GLY A 151 9.78 15.74 14.74
CA GLY A 151 10.74 14.73 15.18
C GLY A 151 10.93 13.55 14.23
N VAL A 152 10.37 13.61 13.01
CA VAL A 152 10.57 12.56 11.99
C VAL A 152 11.98 12.71 11.42
N ASP A 153 12.79 11.65 11.45
CA ASP A 153 14.16 11.69 10.92
C ASP A 153 14.21 11.45 9.39
N ASP A 154 15.35 11.76 8.77
CA ASP A 154 15.52 11.65 7.31
C ASP A 154 15.28 10.23 6.76
N GLY A 155 15.55 9.18 7.56
CA GLY A 155 15.28 7.80 7.21
C GLY A 155 13.78 7.51 7.19
N GLU A 156 13.08 7.85 8.26
CA GLU A 156 11.62 7.76 8.36
C GLU A 156 10.93 8.57 7.24
N ILE A 157 11.44 9.76 6.90
CA ILE A 157 10.93 10.60 5.80
C ILE A 157 11.09 9.89 4.46
N LEU A 158 12.27 9.32 4.19
CA LEU A 158 12.52 8.59 2.95
C LEU A 158 11.63 7.35 2.85
N GLU A 159 11.50 6.57 3.92
CA GLU A 159 10.62 5.40 3.97
C GLU A 159 9.17 5.78 3.67
N ALA A 160 8.63 6.80 4.35
CA ALA A 160 7.29 7.29 4.08
C ALA A 160 7.12 7.76 2.63
N ASN A 161 8.11 8.50 2.09
CA ASN A 161 8.07 8.95 0.70
C ASN A 161 8.04 7.77 -0.29
N GLN A 162 8.85 6.73 -0.06
CA GLN A 162 8.84 5.51 -0.89
C GLN A 162 7.49 4.81 -0.83
N ILE A 163 6.89 4.67 0.35
CA ILE A 163 5.54 4.11 0.51
C ILE A 163 4.54 4.94 -0.28
N ILE A 164 4.51 6.27 -0.10
CA ILE A 164 3.56 7.15 -0.78
C ILE A 164 3.71 7.07 -2.30
N GLY A 165 4.95 7.10 -2.80
CA GLY A 165 5.26 6.99 -4.23
C GLY A 165 4.85 5.63 -4.81
N TYR A 166 5.18 4.55 -4.10
CA TYR A 166 4.78 3.18 -4.47
C TYR A 166 3.26 3.03 -4.55
N PHE A 167 2.52 3.52 -3.54
CA PHE A 167 1.06 3.46 -3.54
C PHE A 167 0.46 4.30 -4.67
N ASN A 168 1.03 5.47 -4.95
CA ASN A 168 0.63 6.27 -6.10
C ASN A 168 0.84 5.55 -7.44
N TYR A 169 1.92 4.78 -7.59
CA TYR A 169 2.14 3.94 -8.76
C TYR A 169 1.09 2.82 -8.85
N VAL A 170 0.92 2.03 -7.78
CA VAL A 170 0.05 0.85 -7.83
C VAL A 170 -1.43 1.22 -7.94
N ASN A 171 -1.89 2.28 -7.27
CA ASN A 171 -3.28 2.75 -7.39
C ASN A 171 -3.61 3.15 -8.84
N ARG A 172 -2.66 3.76 -9.57
CA ARG A 172 -2.83 4.11 -10.99
C ARG A 172 -2.92 2.86 -11.87
N CYS A 173 -2.12 1.83 -11.59
CA CYS A 173 -2.21 0.55 -12.30
C CYS A 173 -3.56 -0.13 -12.05
N LEU A 174 -4.00 -0.21 -10.79
CA LEU A 174 -5.25 -0.86 -10.39
C LEU A 174 -6.46 -0.14 -10.97
N ASN A 175 -6.59 1.16 -10.71
CA ASN A 175 -7.72 1.96 -11.19
C ASN A 175 -7.72 2.09 -12.72
N GLY A 176 -6.54 2.25 -13.34
CA GLY A 176 -6.41 2.37 -14.79
C GLY A 176 -6.72 1.08 -15.56
N LEU A 177 -6.68 -0.09 -14.89
CA LEU A 177 -6.95 -1.39 -15.50
C LEU A 177 -8.19 -2.08 -14.91
N GLY A 178 -8.94 -1.40 -14.04
CA GLY A 178 -10.18 -1.93 -13.46
C GLY A 178 -10.00 -3.17 -12.61
N VAL A 179 -8.90 -3.24 -11.86
CA VAL A 179 -8.60 -4.40 -11.00
C VAL A 179 -9.48 -4.38 -9.75
N THR A 180 -10.10 -5.51 -9.41
CA THR A 180 -10.91 -5.65 -8.18
C THR A 180 -10.44 -6.82 -7.32
N THR A 181 -10.91 -6.87 -6.07
CA THR A 181 -10.59 -7.94 -5.11
C THR A 181 -11.34 -9.24 -5.38
N GLU A 182 -12.13 -9.32 -6.45
CA GLU A 182 -12.88 -10.53 -6.77
C GLU A 182 -11.97 -11.74 -7.05
N GLY A 183 -12.07 -12.73 -6.15
CA GLY A 183 -11.27 -13.96 -6.17
C GLY A 183 -9.96 -13.87 -5.39
N ASP A 184 -9.62 -12.71 -4.81
CA ASP A 184 -8.47 -12.55 -3.91
C ASP A 184 -8.88 -12.78 -2.46
N ILE A 185 -7.91 -13.15 -1.63
CA ILE A 185 -8.04 -13.11 -0.17
C ILE A 185 -7.65 -11.70 0.27
N VAL A 186 -8.57 -10.97 0.90
CA VAL A 186 -8.34 -9.57 1.28
C VAL A 186 -7.48 -9.49 2.54
N GLY A 187 -6.38 -8.75 2.47
CA GLY A 187 -5.45 -8.56 3.58
C GLY A 187 -4.44 -9.70 3.73
N TYR A 188 -3.22 -9.35 4.12
CA TYR A 188 -2.10 -10.27 4.31
C TYR A 188 -2.27 -11.20 5.53
N TYR A 189 -2.96 -10.71 6.58
CA TYR A 189 -3.15 -11.45 7.84
C TYR A 189 -4.49 -12.20 7.93
N SER A 190 -5.32 -12.13 6.89
CA SER A 190 -6.69 -12.69 6.92
C SER A 190 -6.76 -14.22 6.96
N SER A 191 -5.63 -14.92 6.82
CA SER A 191 -5.54 -16.38 6.96
C SER A 191 -4.75 -16.85 8.19
N SER A 192 -4.46 -15.98 9.15
CA SER A 192 -3.90 -16.35 10.46
C SER A 192 -4.88 -16.09 11.59
N GLU A 193 -6.05 -16.73 11.52
CA GLU A 193 -6.75 -17.26 12.70
C GLU A 193 -6.76 -18.77 12.48
N SER A 194 -6.20 -19.65 13.32
CA SER A 194 -6.30 -19.72 14.78
C SER A 194 -5.21 -20.65 15.32
N ALA A 195 -4.35 -20.17 16.21
CA ALA A 195 -3.63 -20.99 17.19
C ALA A 195 -3.33 -20.15 18.43
#